data_AF-M5DUY1-F1
#
_entry.id   AF-M5DUY1-F1
#
_cell.length_a   1.000
_cell.length_b   1.000
_cell.length_c   1.000
_cell.angle_alpha   90.00
_cell.angle_beta   90.00
_cell.angle_gamma   90.00
#
_symmetry.space_group_name_H-M   'P 1'
#
loop_
_entity.id
_entity.type
_entity.pdbx_description
1 polymer ?
#
loop_
_entity_poly.entity_id
_entity_poly.type
_entity_poly.pdbx_seq_one_letter_code
_entity_poly.pdbx_strand_id
1 'polypeptide(L)'
;MDNMEVLRCLCRKDILSIESVKLIVKKNTNIDIEVSSKKIRNIVGFDFSLRDERFFVTERKISYYNKKYGTTLKLQERMLKLSIPIFFYIGEGTLDRDINTINSSKYPIVRSNEWLSNNFSPEIASTYLNKYFSKSNCLGEYKDIIFEATEAYYLSMPHVAIMSLLPVFEAGLRNLQHKINGSDLTNVSSEKFESGIGSILFNWGEKVLKGYDHYPGNGYDNQVLSDFLVHLNPQCDVISSFKIFFREVLYKPSNEESNGFNRHMILHLLKNDFNSPSNFIRLFLAITHITFIEGLYNEGLSVFWPGSDADDQALGVYFRALESKIGTPRKKLVASLGFGSSHVDA
;
A
#
# COMPACT_ATOMS: atom_id res chain seq x y z
N MET A 1 40.20 4.10 4.68
CA MET A 1 38.86 3.63 4.28
C MET A 1 38.00 4.85 3.95
N ASP A 2 37.16 4.74 2.91
CA ASP A 2 36.16 5.76 2.58
C ASP A 2 35.01 5.75 3.60
N ASN A 3 34.33 6.88 3.76
CA ASN A 3 33.22 7.09 4.68
C ASN A 3 32.06 6.10 4.41
N MET A 4 31.79 5.80 3.14
CA MET A 4 30.79 4.80 2.74
C MET A 4 31.15 3.39 3.21
N GLU A 5 32.44 3.05 3.17
CA GLU A 5 32.90 1.72 3.57
C GLU A 5 32.90 1.56 5.10
N VAL A 6 33.17 2.64 5.84
CA VAL A 6 32.95 2.72 7.31
C VAL A 6 31.47 2.50 7.65
N LEU A 7 30.54 3.16 6.95
CA LEU A 7 29.10 2.96 7.13
C LEU A 7 28.71 1.48 6.94
N ARG A 8 29.15 0.87 5.84
CA ARG A 8 28.88 -0.56 5.56
C ARG A 8 29.44 -1.47 6.64
N CYS A 9 30.64 -1.18 7.17
CA CYS A 9 31.22 -1.94 8.27
C CYS A 9 30.38 -1.85 9.55
N LEU A 10 29.87 -0.67 9.90
CA LEU A 10 29.01 -0.45 11.06
C LEU A 10 27.67 -1.17 10.89
N CYS A 11 26.99 -0.97 9.76
CA CYS A 11 25.65 -1.56 9.49
C CYS A 11 25.64 -3.09 9.38
N ARG A 12 26.81 -3.73 9.18
CA ARG A 12 26.94 -5.20 9.17
C ARG A 12 27.05 -5.82 10.56
N LYS A 13 27.30 -5.03 11.61
CA LYS A 13 27.41 -5.54 12.98
C LYS A 13 26.04 -5.95 13.52
N ASP A 14 26.01 -7.09 14.22
CA ASP A 14 24.77 -7.58 14.85
C ASP A 14 24.29 -6.67 15.98
N ILE A 15 25.23 -6.08 16.72
CA ILE A 15 25.00 -5.11 17.78
C ILE A 15 26.10 -4.06 17.77
N LEU A 16 25.71 -2.81 17.94
CA LEU A 16 26.58 -1.68 18.14
C LEU A 16 26.38 -1.10 19.55
N SER A 17 27.49 -0.62 20.12
CA SER A 17 27.53 0.22 21.32
C SER A 17 28.34 1.47 20.98
N ILE A 18 28.30 2.49 21.85
CA ILE A 18 29.08 3.71 21.66
C ILE A 18 30.58 3.36 21.50
N GLU A 19 31.10 2.46 22.34
CA GLU A 19 32.49 2.02 22.34
C GLU A 19 32.83 1.25 21.06
N SER A 20 31.94 0.38 20.59
CA SER A 20 32.19 -0.40 19.39
C SER A 20 32.16 0.47 18.13
N VAL A 21 31.28 1.48 18.06
CA VAL A 21 31.28 2.48 16.98
C VAL A 21 32.60 3.23 16.97
N LYS A 22 33.03 3.80 18.11
CA LYS A 22 34.32 4.50 18.24
C LYS A 22 35.50 3.62 17.81
N LEU A 23 35.54 2.38 18.27
CA LEU A 23 36.62 1.43 17.96
C LEU A 23 36.66 1.08 16.47
N ILE A 24 35.50 0.86 15.84
CA ILE A 24 35.41 0.56 14.41
C ILE A 24 35.86 1.76 13.57
N VAL A 25 35.40 2.98 13.91
CA VAL A 25 35.80 4.19 13.18
C VAL A 25 37.30 4.45 13.33
N LYS A 26 37.83 4.41 14.56
CA LYS A 26 39.26 4.58 14.83
C LYS A 26 40.11 3.55 14.08
N LYS A 27 39.72 2.27 14.10
CA LYS A 27 40.44 1.20 13.39
C LYS A 27 40.53 1.42 11.88
N ASN A 28 39.48 1.97 11.25
CA ASN A 28 39.41 2.12 9.80
C ASN A 28 39.90 3.48 9.26
N THR A 29 39.95 4.49 10.13
CA THR A 29 40.23 5.88 9.73
C THR A 29 41.35 6.56 10.52
N ASN A 30 41.77 5.98 11.64
CA ASN A 30 42.69 6.57 12.62
C ASN A 30 42.20 7.91 13.21
N ILE A 31 40.88 8.16 13.18
CA ILE A 31 40.24 9.36 13.73
C ILE A 31 39.45 8.97 14.98
N ASP A 32 39.64 9.71 16.07
CA ASP A 32 38.79 9.63 17.25
C ASP A 32 37.54 10.48 17.04
N ILE A 33 36.38 9.91 17.35
CA ILE A 33 35.07 10.56 17.17
C ILE A 33 34.29 10.60 18.49
N GLU A 34 33.45 11.62 18.62
CA GLU A 34 32.39 11.63 19.61
C GLU A 34 31.15 10.94 19.05
N VAL A 35 30.54 10.09 19.87
CA VAL A 35 29.36 9.30 19.50
C VAL A 35 28.33 9.50 20.58
N SER A 36 27.10 9.82 20.16
CA SER A 36 25.95 9.99 21.04
C SER A 36 24.87 8.98 20.69
N SER A 37 24.12 8.52 21.70
CA SER A 37 22.90 7.72 21.46
C SER A 37 21.79 8.64 20.99
N LYS A 38 21.05 8.20 19.97
CA LYS A 38 19.95 8.98 19.41
C LYS A 38 18.80 8.06 18.97
N LYS A 39 17.58 8.54 19.22
CA LYS A 39 16.36 7.91 18.73
C LYS A 39 15.76 8.77 17.62
N ILE A 40 15.62 8.21 16.43
CA ILE A 40 14.88 8.82 15.32
C ILE A 40 13.58 8.03 15.18
N ARG A 41 12.46 8.67 15.52
CA ARG A 41 11.13 8.04 15.55
C ARG A 41 11.14 6.72 16.33
N ASN A 42 10.99 5.59 15.65
CA ASN A 42 10.88 4.27 16.27
C ASN A 42 12.22 3.54 16.41
N ILE A 43 13.31 4.08 15.84
CA ILE A 43 14.61 3.42 15.79
C ILE A 43 15.60 4.11 16.71
N VAL A 44 16.30 3.30 17.51
CA VAL A 44 17.44 3.72 18.35
C VAL A 44 18.73 3.41 17.62
N GLY A 45 19.67 4.34 17.69
CA GLY A 45 20.96 4.26 17.03
C GLY A 45 21.97 5.25 17.60
N PHE A 46 22.98 5.54 16.81
CA PHE A 46 24.12 6.37 17.17
C PHE A 46 24.32 7.48 16.15
N ASP A 47 24.58 8.69 16.63
CA ASP A 47 24.84 9.91 15.87
C ASP A 47 26.29 10.36 16.11
N PHE A 48 27.02 10.59 15.03
CA PHE A 48 28.40 11.08 15.06
C PHE A 48 28.75 11.82 13.77
N SER A 49 29.87 12.55 13.79
CA SER A 49 30.45 13.19 12.61
C SER A 49 31.81 12.60 12.30
N LEU A 50 32.13 12.43 11.01
CA LEU A 50 33.41 11.94 10.52
C LEU A 50 33.75 12.69 9.23
N ARG A 51 34.82 13.51 9.26
CA ARG A 51 35.28 14.33 8.12
C ARG A 51 34.16 15.25 7.60
N ASP A 52 33.55 15.99 8.51
CA ASP A 52 32.44 16.94 8.24
C ASP A 52 31.14 16.32 7.69
N GLU A 53 31.06 14.99 7.60
CA GLU A 53 29.84 14.27 7.23
C GLU A 53 29.20 13.64 8.46
N ARG A 54 27.87 13.69 8.54
CA ARG A 54 27.10 13.21 9.67
C ARG A 54 26.51 11.82 9.41
N PHE A 55 26.66 10.95 10.41
CA PHE A 55 26.25 9.56 10.35
C PHE A 55 25.10 9.30 11.33
N PHE A 56 24.16 8.46 10.89
CA PHE A 56 23.24 7.75 11.76
C PHE A 56 23.34 6.25 11.49
N VAL A 57 23.67 5.47 12.52
CA VAL A 57 23.70 4.00 12.42
C VAL A 57 22.83 3.39 13.50
N THR A 58 22.12 2.31 13.17
CA THR A 58 21.18 1.66 14.08
C THR A 58 21.90 0.77 15.09
N GLU A 59 21.33 0.60 16.29
CA GLU A 59 21.92 -0.26 17.33
C GLU A 59 22.08 -1.71 16.86
N ARG A 60 21.14 -2.19 16.04
CA ARG A 60 21.16 -3.52 15.44
C ARG A 60 21.21 -3.40 13.92
N LYS A 61 21.65 -4.43 13.21
CA LYS A 61 21.51 -4.47 11.74
C LYS A 61 20.03 -4.50 11.31
N ILE A 62 19.72 -3.96 10.13
CA ILE A 62 18.33 -3.87 9.62
C ILE A 62 17.62 -5.24 9.55
N SER A 63 18.34 -6.30 9.20
CA SER A 63 17.78 -7.66 9.18
C SER A 63 17.32 -8.17 10.55
N TYR A 64 17.85 -7.64 11.66
CA TYR A 64 17.32 -7.91 12.99
C TYR A 64 15.92 -7.32 13.16
N TYR A 65 15.73 -6.07 12.74
CA TYR A 65 14.42 -5.41 12.83
C TYR A 65 13.40 -6.11 11.93
N ASN A 66 13.79 -6.46 10.70
CA ASN A 66 12.99 -7.27 9.78
C ASN A 66 12.56 -8.60 10.40
N LYS A 67 13.37 -9.22 11.26
CA LYS A 67 12.99 -10.47 11.93
C LYS A 67 12.10 -10.23 13.15
N LYS A 68 12.42 -9.24 13.98
CA LYS A 68 11.84 -9.07 15.32
C LYS A 68 10.52 -8.30 15.36
N TYR A 69 10.37 -7.25 14.55
CA TYR A 69 9.22 -6.36 14.65
C TYR A 69 8.14 -6.72 13.63
N GLY A 70 6.88 -6.64 14.04
CA GLY A 70 5.75 -6.67 13.13
C GLY A 70 5.71 -5.37 12.32
N THR A 71 5.27 -5.46 11.07
CA THR A 71 5.08 -4.32 10.18
C THR A 71 3.81 -4.55 9.36
N THR A 72 3.22 -3.46 8.88
CA THR A 72 2.13 -3.49 7.93
C THR A 72 2.56 -4.20 6.64
N LEU A 73 3.83 -4.10 6.24
CA LEU A 73 4.42 -4.84 5.13
C LEU A 73 4.31 -6.36 5.32
N LYS A 74 4.66 -6.88 6.50
CA LYS A 74 4.51 -8.31 6.82
C LYS A 74 3.06 -8.77 6.87
N LEU A 75 2.16 -7.89 7.30
CA LEU A 75 0.73 -8.16 7.21
C LEU A 75 0.29 -8.24 5.74
N GLN A 76 0.73 -7.31 4.90
CA GLN A 76 0.45 -7.33 3.46
C GLN A 76 0.98 -8.58 2.76
N GLU A 77 2.20 -9.04 3.08
CA GLU A 77 2.79 -10.28 2.57
C GLU A 77 1.88 -11.50 2.82
N ARG A 78 1.28 -11.59 4.01
CA ARG A 78 0.34 -12.66 4.38
C ARG A 78 -1.02 -12.54 3.66
N MET A 79 -1.34 -11.37 3.11
CA MET A 79 -2.57 -11.09 2.38
C MET A 79 -2.42 -11.19 0.86
N LEU A 80 -1.20 -11.32 0.31
CA LEU A 80 -0.97 -11.35 -1.14
C LEU A 80 -1.78 -12.45 -1.84
N LYS A 81 -1.82 -13.65 -1.26
CA LYS A 81 -2.59 -14.78 -1.80
C LYS A 81 -4.10 -14.55 -1.80
N LEU A 82 -4.60 -13.69 -0.91
CA LEU A 82 -6.01 -13.30 -0.82
C LEU A 82 -6.34 -12.09 -1.71
N SER A 83 -5.30 -11.48 -2.28
CA SER A 83 -5.37 -10.26 -3.10
C SER A 83 -6.03 -9.09 -2.39
N ILE A 84 -5.80 -8.98 -1.09
CA ILE A 84 -6.36 -7.92 -0.26
C ILE A 84 -5.29 -6.83 -0.04
N PRO A 85 -5.53 -5.57 -0.43
CA PRO A 85 -4.68 -4.46 -0.02
C PRO A 85 -4.99 -4.05 1.44
N ILE A 86 -4.08 -3.30 2.08
CA ILE A 86 -4.30 -2.80 3.46
C ILE A 86 -5.59 -1.98 3.58
N PHE A 87 -6.29 -2.12 4.72
CA PHE A 87 -7.46 -1.31 5.07
C PHE A 87 -7.06 -0.14 5.95
N PHE A 88 -7.55 1.06 5.64
CA PHE A 88 -7.28 2.24 6.47
C PHE A 88 -8.37 2.53 7.51
N TYR A 89 -9.50 1.82 7.47
CA TYR A 89 -10.60 1.97 8.44
C TYR A 89 -10.74 0.80 9.42
N ILE A 90 -9.89 -0.23 9.30
CA ILE A 90 -9.83 -1.36 10.22
C ILE A 90 -8.51 -1.28 10.97
N GLY A 91 -8.55 -1.41 12.30
CA GLY A 91 -7.34 -1.41 13.12
C GLY A 91 -6.45 -2.62 12.80
N GLU A 92 -5.13 -2.41 12.80
CA GLU A 92 -4.14 -3.43 12.41
C GLU A 92 -4.30 -4.75 13.19
N GLY A 93 -4.53 -4.69 14.51
CA GLY A 93 -4.70 -5.90 15.32
C GLY A 93 -5.96 -6.70 14.96
N THR A 94 -7.04 -6.04 14.56
CA THR A 94 -8.25 -6.69 14.05
C THR A 94 -7.98 -7.34 12.71
N LEU A 95 -7.33 -6.59 11.80
CA LEU A 95 -6.97 -7.09 10.48
C LEU A 95 -6.05 -8.32 10.58
N ASP A 96 -4.99 -8.26 11.39
CA ASP A 96 -4.05 -9.37 11.59
C ASP A 96 -4.73 -10.63 12.10
N ARG A 97 -5.59 -10.50 13.12
CA ARG A 97 -6.36 -11.62 13.66
C ARG A 97 -7.26 -12.25 12.60
N ASP A 98 -8.05 -11.44 11.90
CA ASP A 98 -9.04 -11.91 10.94
C ASP A 98 -8.35 -12.58 9.74
N ILE A 99 -7.25 -12.02 9.25
CA ILE A 99 -6.44 -12.60 8.16
C ILE A 99 -5.81 -13.93 8.58
N ASN A 100 -5.32 -14.04 9.82
CA ASN A 100 -4.81 -15.30 10.34
C ASN A 100 -5.90 -16.39 10.38
N THR A 101 -7.12 -16.04 10.79
CA THR A 101 -8.29 -16.93 10.74
C THR A 101 -8.63 -17.34 9.30
N ILE A 102 -8.65 -16.41 8.35
CA ILE A 102 -8.95 -16.69 6.94
C ILE A 102 -7.91 -17.63 6.33
N ASN A 103 -6.62 -17.34 6.53
CA ASN A 103 -5.53 -18.15 6.01
C ASN A 103 -5.49 -19.58 6.57
N SER A 104 -5.98 -19.77 7.80
CA SER A 104 -6.08 -21.09 8.44
C SER A 104 -7.33 -21.88 8.01
N SER A 105 -8.23 -21.27 7.23
CA SER A 105 -9.47 -21.94 6.80
C SER A 105 -9.24 -22.91 5.64
N LYS A 106 -10.17 -23.86 5.46
CA LYS A 106 -10.12 -24.83 4.34
C LYS A 106 -10.21 -24.15 2.97
N TYR A 107 -10.91 -23.02 2.88
CA TYR A 107 -11.15 -22.27 1.64
C TYR A 107 -10.84 -20.78 1.83
N PRO A 108 -9.55 -20.39 1.92
CA PRO A 108 -9.16 -19.02 2.25
C PRO A 108 -9.72 -17.96 1.29
N ILE A 109 -9.78 -18.24 0.00
CA ILE A 109 -10.29 -17.29 -1.01
C ILE A 109 -11.78 -17.02 -0.79
N VAL A 110 -12.60 -18.06 -0.62
CA VAL A 110 -14.05 -17.93 -0.37
C VAL A 110 -14.29 -17.12 0.92
N ARG A 111 -13.60 -17.49 2.01
CA ARG A 111 -13.66 -16.77 3.29
C ARG A 111 -13.21 -15.32 3.18
N SER A 112 -12.19 -15.05 2.37
CA SER A 112 -11.71 -13.69 2.13
C SER A 112 -12.75 -12.83 1.39
N ASN A 113 -13.48 -13.41 0.44
CA ASN A 113 -14.53 -12.71 -0.31
C ASN A 113 -15.75 -12.40 0.56
N GLU A 114 -16.15 -13.33 1.42
CA GLU A 114 -17.18 -13.11 2.45
C GLU A 114 -16.76 -12.00 3.41
N TRP A 115 -15.53 -12.08 3.93
CA TRP A 115 -15.00 -11.10 4.87
C TRP A 115 -14.91 -9.70 4.25
N LEU A 116 -14.47 -9.57 2.99
CA LEU A 116 -14.48 -8.31 2.25
C LEU A 116 -15.89 -7.71 2.18
N SER A 117 -16.87 -8.52 1.82
CA SER A 117 -18.27 -8.08 1.68
C SER A 117 -18.85 -7.63 3.01
N ASN A 118 -18.55 -8.33 4.10
CA ASN A 118 -19.00 -7.97 5.45
C ASN A 118 -18.34 -6.70 6.01
N ASN A 119 -17.12 -6.40 5.57
CA ASN A 119 -16.36 -5.24 6.05
C ASN A 119 -16.41 -4.05 5.08
N PHE A 120 -17.17 -4.12 3.99
CA PHE A 120 -17.31 -3.02 3.04
C PHE A 120 -18.77 -2.59 2.93
N SER A 121 -19.18 -1.70 3.83
CA SER A 121 -20.55 -1.19 3.86
C SER A 121 -20.74 -0.01 2.90
N PRO A 122 -22.01 0.29 2.51
CA PRO A 122 -22.38 1.52 1.83
C PRO A 122 -21.86 2.80 2.51
N GLU A 123 -21.79 2.84 3.83
CA GLU A 123 -21.24 3.99 4.58
C GLU A 123 -19.75 4.13 4.35
N ILE A 124 -19.02 3.01 4.33
CA ILE A 124 -17.58 3.02 4.07
C ILE A 124 -17.31 3.54 2.65
N ALA A 125 -18.03 3.03 1.65
CA ALA A 125 -17.93 3.52 0.28
C ALA A 125 -18.23 5.02 0.19
N SER A 126 -19.33 5.45 0.83
CA SER A 126 -19.76 6.86 0.86
C SER A 126 -18.74 7.78 1.51
N THR A 127 -18.15 7.33 2.63
CA THR A 127 -17.11 8.09 3.34
C THR A 127 -15.88 8.30 2.45
N TYR A 128 -15.45 7.26 1.72
CA TYR A 128 -14.35 7.40 0.77
C TYR A 128 -14.69 8.33 -0.40
N LEU A 129 -15.89 8.22 -0.97
CA LEU A 129 -16.36 9.11 -2.03
C LEU A 129 -16.35 10.58 -1.57
N ASN A 130 -17.00 10.87 -0.44
CA ASN A 130 -17.22 12.23 0.05
C ASN A 130 -15.97 12.88 0.65
N LYS A 131 -15.12 12.12 1.35
CA LYS A 131 -14.02 12.70 2.13
C LYS A 131 -12.65 12.53 1.49
N TYR A 132 -12.49 11.58 0.57
CA TYR A 132 -11.21 11.29 -0.07
C TYR A 132 -11.24 11.50 -1.57
N PHE A 133 -12.09 10.75 -2.29
CA PHE A 133 -12.09 10.78 -3.76
C PHE A 133 -12.57 12.12 -4.31
N SER A 134 -13.60 12.73 -3.71
CA SER A 134 -14.08 14.07 -4.07
C SER A 134 -13.04 15.18 -3.83
N LYS A 135 -12.06 14.95 -2.93
CA LYS A 135 -11.03 15.94 -2.55
C LYS A 135 -9.66 15.66 -3.19
N SER A 136 -9.50 14.52 -3.85
CA SER A 136 -8.26 14.15 -4.52
C SER A 136 -8.05 14.98 -5.78
N ASN A 137 -6.85 15.54 -5.95
CA ASN A 137 -6.45 16.18 -7.20
C ASN A 137 -6.00 15.11 -8.20
N CYS A 138 -5.39 14.02 -7.71
CA CYS A 138 -4.93 12.92 -8.58
C CYS A 138 -6.10 12.17 -9.25
N LEU A 139 -7.27 12.14 -8.60
CA LEU A 139 -8.50 11.53 -9.10
C LEU A 139 -9.50 12.58 -9.64
N GLY A 140 -9.09 13.85 -9.74
CA GLY A 140 -9.94 14.99 -10.06
C GLY A 140 -10.88 14.77 -11.24
N GLU A 141 -10.30 14.33 -12.36
CA GLU A 141 -10.99 14.12 -13.65
C GLU A 141 -11.81 12.82 -13.71
N TYR A 142 -11.71 11.97 -12.68
CA TYR A 142 -12.29 10.62 -12.69
C TYR A 142 -13.38 10.42 -11.63
N LYS A 143 -13.76 11.48 -10.90
CA LYS A 143 -14.73 11.41 -9.79
C LYS A 143 -16.07 10.82 -10.23
N ASP A 144 -16.57 11.25 -11.37
CA ASP A 144 -17.85 10.76 -11.92
C ASP A 144 -17.75 9.26 -12.25
N ILE A 145 -16.66 8.82 -12.89
CA ILE A 145 -16.41 7.40 -13.18
C ILE A 145 -16.36 6.56 -11.90
N ILE A 146 -15.71 7.07 -10.83
CA ILE A 146 -15.63 6.38 -9.54
C ILE A 146 -17.03 6.25 -8.91
N PHE A 147 -17.82 7.32 -8.96
CA PHE A 147 -19.18 7.32 -8.44
C PHE A 147 -20.07 6.34 -9.21
N GLU A 148 -20.08 6.43 -10.54
CA GLU A 148 -20.85 5.54 -11.43
C GLU A 148 -20.43 4.07 -11.28
N ALA A 149 -19.13 3.79 -11.12
CA ALA A 149 -18.66 2.44 -10.86
C ALA A 149 -19.13 1.91 -9.51
N THR A 150 -19.23 2.79 -8.50
CA THR A 150 -19.79 2.44 -7.19
C THR A 150 -21.29 2.17 -7.28
N GLU A 151 -22.05 2.98 -8.03
CA GLU A 151 -23.45 2.67 -8.32
C GLU A 151 -23.60 1.32 -9.04
N ALA A 152 -22.80 1.08 -10.09
CA ALA A 152 -22.82 -0.17 -10.84
C ALA A 152 -22.56 -1.38 -9.92
N TYR A 153 -21.67 -1.25 -8.94
CA TYR A 153 -21.44 -2.28 -7.93
C TYR A 153 -22.73 -2.59 -7.14
N TYR A 154 -23.39 -1.57 -6.58
CA TYR A 154 -24.63 -1.75 -5.82
C TYR A 154 -25.82 -2.17 -6.71
N LEU A 155 -25.80 -1.86 -8.01
CA LEU A 155 -26.75 -2.36 -9.01
C LEU A 155 -26.50 -3.83 -9.43
N SER A 156 -25.56 -4.52 -8.78
CA SER A 156 -25.15 -5.89 -9.13
C SER A 156 -24.62 -6.00 -10.57
N MET A 157 -23.80 -5.04 -10.99
CA MET A 157 -23.12 -4.98 -12.30
C MET A 157 -21.59 -5.04 -12.14
N PRO A 158 -21.03 -6.11 -11.56
CA PRO A 158 -19.62 -6.13 -11.17
C PRO A 158 -18.65 -6.04 -12.35
N HIS A 159 -19.01 -6.57 -13.54
CA HIS A 159 -18.20 -6.41 -14.75
C HIS A 159 -17.97 -4.93 -15.07
N VAL A 160 -19.05 -4.14 -15.09
CA VAL A 160 -18.99 -2.71 -15.39
C VAL A 160 -18.24 -1.97 -14.29
N ALA A 161 -18.57 -2.23 -13.02
CA ALA A 161 -17.92 -1.58 -11.89
C ALA A 161 -16.38 -1.79 -11.90
N ILE A 162 -15.92 -3.02 -12.14
CA ILE A 162 -14.50 -3.36 -12.13
C ILE A 162 -13.78 -2.81 -13.36
N MET A 163 -14.36 -2.97 -14.55
CA MET A 163 -13.76 -2.48 -15.80
C MET A 163 -13.66 -0.95 -15.83
N SER A 164 -14.61 -0.24 -15.21
CA SER A 164 -14.56 1.23 -15.10
C SER A 164 -13.49 1.71 -14.11
N LEU A 165 -13.29 1.04 -12.98
CA LEU A 165 -12.32 1.48 -11.97
C LEU A 165 -10.86 1.19 -12.34
N LEU A 166 -10.59 0.19 -13.18
CA LEU A 166 -9.20 -0.21 -13.45
C LEU A 166 -8.41 0.89 -14.19
N PRO A 167 -8.93 1.52 -15.27
CA PRO A 167 -8.29 2.69 -15.88
C PRO A 167 -8.14 3.87 -14.91
N VAL A 168 -9.11 4.09 -14.03
CA VAL A 168 -9.05 5.16 -13.02
C VAL A 168 -7.91 4.92 -12.04
N PHE A 169 -7.71 3.69 -11.59
CA PHE A 169 -6.57 3.32 -10.75
C PHE A 169 -5.24 3.62 -11.45
N GLU A 170 -5.06 3.18 -12.71
CA GLU A 170 -3.83 3.42 -13.48
C GLU A 170 -3.57 4.93 -13.67
N ALA A 171 -4.61 5.67 -14.04
CA ALA A 171 -4.52 7.09 -14.29
C ALA A 171 -4.28 7.90 -13.02
N GLY A 172 -4.94 7.56 -11.91
CA GLY A 172 -4.71 8.16 -10.60
C GLY A 172 -3.29 7.91 -10.09
N LEU A 173 -2.77 6.70 -10.24
CA LEU A 173 -1.40 6.36 -9.85
C LEU A 173 -0.38 7.14 -10.69
N ARG A 174 -0.64 7.30 -11.99
CA ARG A 174 0.21 8.10 -12.89
C ARG A 174 0.21 9.58 -12.52
N ASN A 175 -0.96 10.15 -12.25
CA ASN A 175 -1.09 11.53 -11.79
C ASN A 175 -0.34 11.75 -10.48
N LEU A 176 -0.44 10.80 -9.54
CA LEU A 176 0.28 10.84 -8.27
C LEU A 176 1.81 10.83 -8.47
N GLN A 177 2.31 9.91 -9.30
CA GLN A 177 3.75 9.81 -9.58
C GLN A 177 4.29 11.03 -10.32
N HIS A 178 3.52 11.58 -11.27
CA HIS A 178 3.85 12.83 -11.93
C HIS A 178 3.94 13.99 -10.92
N LYS A 179 2.93 14.12 -10.05
CA LYS A 179 2.86 15.18 -9.04
C LYS A 179 4.03 15.16 -8.05
N ILE A 180 4.47 13.97 -7.62
CA ILE A 180 5.51 13.86 -6.58
C ILE A 180 6.92 13.80 -7.18
N ASN A 181 7.11 13.06 -8.27
CA ASN A 181 8.45 12.74 -8.80
C ASN A 181 8.68 13.25 -10.23
N GLY A 182 7.71 13.93 -10.85
CA GLY A 182 7.83 14.41 -12.23
C GLY A 182 7.77 13.30 -13.29
N SER A 183 7.25 12.11 -12.95
CA SER A 183 7.10 10.99 -13.89
C SER A 183 6.25 11.34 -15.10
N ASP A 184 6.48 10.64 -16.22
CA ASP A 184 5.76 10.84 -17.49
C ASP A 184 4.26 10.47 -17.39
N LEU A 185 3.39 11.40 -17.82
CA LEU A 185 1.93 11.25 -17.86
C LEU A 185 1.43 10.28 -18.94
N THR A 186 2.31 9.80 -19.83
CA THR A 186 1.99 8.78 -20.83
C THR A 186 2.40 7.37 -20.40
N ASN A 187 2.99 7.21 -19.20
CA ASN A 187 3.47 5.91 -18.74
C ASN A 187 2.35 4.88 -18.56
N VAL A 188 2.58 3.67 -19.08
CA VAL A 188 1.72 2.49 -18.89
C VAL A 188 2.51 1.25 -18.46
N SER A 189 3.82 1.38 -18.22
CA SER A 189 4.70 0.27 -17.86
C SER A 189 4.59 -0.06 -16.37
N SER A 190 4.44 -1.35 -16.06
CA SER A 190 4.45 -1.90 -14.70
C SER A 190 5.74 -1.58 -13.95
N GLU A 191 6.90 -1.76 -14.60
CA GLU A 191 8.22 -1.49 -14.03
C GLU A 191 8.38 -0.01 -13.69
N LYS A 192 7.92 0.88 -14.58
CA LYS A 192 7.93 2.32 -14.33
C LYS A 192 6.98 2.71 -13.19
N PHE A 193 5.82 2.07 -13.07
CA PHE A 193 4.94 2.29 -11.93
C PHE A 193 5.56 1.79 -10.63
N GLU A 194 6.15 0.60 -10.59
CA GLU A 194 6.80 0.07 -9.39
C GLU A 194 7.96 0.95 -8.93
N SER A 195 8.84 1.33 -9.86
CA SER A 195 9.96 2.24 -9.58
C SER A 195 9.47 3.60 -9.11
N GLY A 196 8.40 4.14 -9.71
CA GLY A 196 7.75 5.37 -9.27
C GLY A 196 7.24 5.30 -7.82
N ILE A 197 6.62 4.19 -7.41
CA ILE A 197 6.22 3.98 -6.00
C ILE A 197 7.47 3.90 -5.10
N GLY A 198 8.53 3.23 -5.54
CA GLY A 198 9.81 3.19 -4.83
C GLY A 198 10.42 4.59 -4.63
N SER A 199 10.40 5.43 -5.65
CA SER A 199 10.88 6.81 -5.53
C SER A 199 10.00 7.64 -4.59
N ILE A 200 8.68 7.45 -4.57
CA ILE A 200 7.80 8.10 -3.58
C ILE A 200 8.18 7.68 -2.15
N LEU A 201 8.47 6.39 -1.92
CA LEU A 201 8.90 5.86 -0.62
C LEU A 201 10.16 6.56 -0.13
N PHE A 202 11.20 6.65 -0.98
CA PHE A 202 12.46 7.32 -0.64
C PHE A 202 12.25 8.82 -0.42
N ASN A 203 11.57 9.51 -1.34
CA ASN A 203 11.26 10.94 -1.22
C ASN A 203 10.49 11.29 0.05
N TRP A 204 9.61 10.40 0.53
CA TRP A 204 8.90 10.60 1.79
C TRP A 204 9.77 10.30 3.00
N GLY A 205 10.41 9.13 3.00
CA GLY A 205 11.17 8.61 4.13
C GLY A 205 12.39 9.45 4.46
N GLU A 206 13.15 9.88 3.46
CA GLU A 206 14.40 10.62 3.64
C GLU A 206 14.19 12.04 4.19
N LYS A 207 12.96 12.58 4.15
CA LYS A 207 12.64 13.89 4.78
C LYS A 207 13.01 13.92 6.26
N VAL A 208 12.91 12.78 6.96
CA VAL A 208 13.23 12.68 8.39
C VAL A 208 14.73 12.54 8.66
N LEU A 209 15.52 12.38 7.59
CA LEU A 209 16.97 12.18 7.60
C LEU A 209 17.74 13.36 7.00
N LYS A 210 17.09 14.48 6.67
CA LYS A 210 17.67 15.69 6.03
C LYS A 210 18.92 16.32 6.69
N GLY A 211 19.37 15.82 7.84
CA GLY A 211 20.60 16.25 8.49
C GLY A 211 21.71 15.20 8.51
N TYR A 212 21.53 14.07 7.83
CA TYR A 212 22.50 12.97 7.77
C TYR A 212 22.92 12.70 6.34
N ASP A 213 24.23 12.59 6.15
CA ASP A 213 24.83 12.19 4.88
C ASP A 213 24.88 10.67 4.76
N HIS A 214 25.06 9.97 5.89
CA HIS A 214 25.25 8.53 5.94
C HIS A 214 24.25 7.85 6.88
N TYR A 215 23.51 6.89 6.35
CA TYR A 215 22.54 6.08 7.09
C TYR A 215 22.30 4.73 6.39
N PRO A 216 21.68 3.73 7.05
CA PRO A 216 21.59 2.39 6.50
C PRO A 216 20.97 2.36 5.09
N GLY A 217 21.69 1.76 4.16
CA GLY A 217 21.33 1.60 2.75
C GLY A 217 21.63 2.80 1.85
N ASN A 218 21.84 4.00 2.41
CA ASN A 218 22.06 5.21 1.62
C ASN A 218 23.28 5.08 0.71
N GLY A 219 23.08 5.23 -0.60
CA GLY A 219 24.16 5.19 -1.59
C GLY A 219 24.79 3.83 -1.85
N TYR A 220 24.35 2.74 -1.21
CA TYR A 220 24.96 1.41 -1.41
C TYR A 220 23.99 0.22 -1.52
N ASP A 221 22.76 0.31 -0.99
CA ASP A 221 21.80 -0.79 -1.04
C ASP A 221 20.35 -0.29 -0.84
N ASN A 222 19.62 -0.15 -1.94
CA ASN A 222 18.24 0.34 -1.95
C ASN A 222 17.27 -0.58 -1.19
N GLN A 223 17.55 -1.89 -1.10
CA GLN A 223 16.70 -2.80 -0.32
C GLN A 223 16.90 -2.55 1.17
N VAL A 224 18.15 -2.43 1.62
CA VAL A 224 18.45 -2.06 3.02
C VAL A 224 17.88 -0.70 3.37
N LEU A 225 17.94 0.27 2.45
CA LEU A 225 17.35 1.59 2.63
C LEU A 225 15.83 1.49 2.77
N SER A 226 15.16 0.77 1.89
CA SER A 226 13.71 0.54 1.95
C SER A 226 13.31 -0.08 3.29
N ASP A 227 13.98 -1.16 3.70
CA ASP A 227 13.71 -1.84 4.97
C ASP A 227 13.95 -0.92 6.17
N PHE A 228 15.04 -0.13 6.14
CA PHE A 228 15.32 0.85 7.18
C PHE A 228 14.19 1.89 7.30
N LEU A 229 13.72 2.44 6.17
CA LEU A 229 12.65 3.43 6.16
C LEU A 229 11.31 2.86 6.65
N VAL A 230 11.00 1.60 6.35
CA VAL A 230 9.81 0.88 6.85
C VAL A 230 9.80 0.87 8.38
N HIS A 231 10.93 0.54 9.02
CA HIS A 231 11.02 0.55 10.49
C HIS A 231 11.08 1.96 11.09
N LEU A 232 11.59 2.93 10.32
CA LEU A 232 11.76 4.31 10.77
C LEU A 232 10.44 5.07 10.77
N ASN A 233 9.58 4.82 9.77
CA ASN A 233 8.42 5.62 9.48
C ASN A 233 7.20 4.74 9.09
N PRO A 234 6.12 4.71 9.90
CA PRO A 234 4.91 3.94 9.59
C PRO A 234 4.26 4.28 8.24
N GLN A 235 4.41 5.52 7.75
CA GLN A 235 3.89 5.86 6.42
C GLN A 235 4.71 5.22 5.29
N CYS A 236 6.03 5.03 5.49
CA CYS A 236 6.88 4.27 4.58
C CYS A 236 6.50 2.78 4.58
N ASP A 237 6.14 2.23 5.74
CA ASP A 237 5.61 0.87 5.87
C ASP A 237 4.36 0.66 4.98
N VAL A 238 3.38 1.56 5.07
CA VAL A 238 2.18 1.54 4.21
C VAL A 238 2.50 1.67 2.72
N ILE A 239 3.40 2.59 2.33
CA ILE A 239 3.81 2.75 0.92
C ILE A 239 4.48 1.46 0.42
N SER A 240 5.33 0.83 1.23
CA SER A 240 5.98 -0.43 0.90
C SER A 240 4.98 -1.58 0.77
N SER A 241 3.96 -1.64 1.64
CA SER A 241 2.83 -2.58 1.50
C SER A 241 2.10 -2.39 0.18
N PHE A 242 1.80 -1.15 -0.19
CA PHE A 242 1.15 -0.89 -1.48
C PHE A 242 2.02 -1.33 -2.66
N LYS A 243 3.34 -1.07 -2.60
CA LYS A 243 4.29 -1.48 -3.63
C LYS A 243 4.29 -2.99 -3.84
N ILE A 244 4.36 -3.78 -2.76
CA ILE A 244 4.39 -5.25 -2.89
C ILE A 244 3.04 -5.78 -3.35
N PHE A 245 1.91 -5.21 -2.90
CA PHE A 245 0.59 -5.58 -3.40
C PHE A 245 0.46 -5.29 -4.90
N PHE A 246 0.89 -4.11 -5.36
CA PHE A 246 0.89 -3.73 -6.77
C PHE A 246 1.65 -4.76 -7.62
N ARG A 247 2.88 -5.10 -7.21
CA ARG A 247 3.77 -6.01 -7.95
C ARG A 247 3.29 -7.46 -7.94
N GLU A 248 2.94 -7.98 -6.77
CA GLU A 248 2.68 -9.41 -6.57
C GLU A 248 1.22 -9.81 -6.84
N VAL A 249 0.32 -8.85 -7.02
CA VAL A 249 -1.11 -9.10 -7.27
C VAL A 249 -1.55 -8.46 -8.59
N LEU A 250 -1.67 -7.14 -8.61
CA LEU A 250 -2.30 -6.43 -9.73
C LEU A 250 -1.47 -6.52 -11.02
N TYR A 251 -0.16 -6.39 -10.93
CA TYR A 251 0.76 -6.36 -12.08
C TYR A 251 1.68 -7.57 -12.18
N LYS A 252 1.32 -8.65 -11.46
CA LYS A 252 2.04 -9.92 -11.53
C LYS A 252 2.13 -10.40 -13.00
N PRO A 253 3.31 -10.82 -13.49
CA PRO A 253 3.46 -11.36 -14.84
C PRO A 253 2.50 -12.51 -15.15
N SER A 254 1.96 -12.53 -16.37
CA SER A 254 0.83 -13.38 -16.77
C SER A 254 1.20 -14.82 -17.11
N ASN A 255 2.50 -15.12 -17.18
CA ASN A 255 3.05 -16.47 -17.33
C ASN A 255 3.06 -17.25 -16.00
N GLU A 256 2.72 -16.61 -14.89
CA GLU A 256 2.59 -17.24 -13.58
C GLU A 256 1.11 -17.56 -13.28
N GLU A 257 0.85 -18.56 -12.43
CA GLU A 257 -0.49 -18.79 -11.89
C GLU A 257 -0.99 -17.52 -11.20
N SER A 258 -1.87 -16.80 -11.90
CA SER A 258 -2.47 -15.55 -11.46
C SER A 258 -3.96 -15.76 -11.28
N ASN A 259 -4.53 -15.26 -10.19
CA ASN A 259 -5.98 -15.29 -9.98
C ASN A 259 -6.69 -14.29 -10.90
N GLY A 260 -8.03 -14.32 -10.97
CA GLY A 260 -8.79 -13.37 -11.81
C GLY A 260 -8.59 -11.90 -11.45
N PHE A 261 -8.00 -11.59 -10.29
CA PHE A 261 -7.75 -10.22 -9.84
C PHE A 261 -6.34 -9.74 -10.23
N ASN A 262 -6.07 -9.76 -11.53
CA ASN A 262 -4.84 -9.29 -12.14
C ASN A 262 -5.15 -8.39 -13.34
N ARG A 263 -4.41 -7.29 -13.50
CA ARG A 263 -4.66 -6.28 -14.53
C ARG A 263 -4.69 -6.87 -15.94
N HIS A 264 -3.73 -7.73 -16.27
CA HIS A 264 -3.66 -8.36 -17.59
C HIS A 264 -4.83 -9.33 -17.79
N MET A 265 -5.17 -10.13 -16.77
CA MET A 265 -6.32 -11.05 -16.82
C MET A 265 -7.65 -10.30 -17.01
N ILE A 266 -7.85 -9.20 -16.29
CA ILE A 266 -9.06 -8.37 -16.37
C ILE A 266 -9.19 -7.72 -17.74
N LEU A 267 -8.15 -7.05 -18.24
CA LEU A 267 -8.23 -6.26 -19.47
C LEU A 267 -8.33 -7.10 -20.74
N HIS A 268 -7.76 -8.30 -20.73
CA HIS A 268 -7.84 -9.22 -21.86
C HIS A 268 -8.94 -10.27 -21.69
N LEU A 269 -9.74 -10.19 -20.61
CA LEU A 269 -10.83 -11.13 -20.32
C LEU A 269 -10.37 -12.60 -20.35
N LEU A 270 -9.15 -12.87 -19.86
CA LEU A 270 -8.50 -14.18 -19.98
C LEU A 270 -8.97 -15.17 -18.89
N LYS A 271 -9.57 -14.67 -17.81
CA LYS A 271 -10.26 -15.48 -16.80
C LYS A 271 -11.56 -14.81 -16.40
N ASN A 272 -12.64 -15.57 -16.35
CA ASN A 272 -13.99 -15.04 -16.10
C ASN A 272 -14.31 -14.79 -14.62
N ASP A 273 -13.48 -15.22 -13.68
CA ASP A 273 -13.65 -15.00 -12.23
C ASP A 273 -13.32 -13.56 -11.79
N PHE A 274 -12.82 -12.72 -12.72
CA PHE A 274 -12.55 -11.31 -12.44
C PHE A 274 -13.80 -10.55 -12.00
N ASN A 275 -14.98 -10.98 -12.44
CA ASN A 275 -16.26 -10.36 -12.17
C ASN A 275 -16.81 -10.62 -10.75
N SER A 276 -16.06 -11.29 -9.88
CA SER A 276 -16.45 -11.44 -8.47
C SER A 276 -16.67 -10.07 -7.84
N PRO A 277 -17.81 -9.81 -7.15
CA PRO A 277 -18.06 -8.52 -6.50
C PRO A 277 -16.95 -8.09 -5.53
N SER A 278 -16.26 -9.05 -4.91
CA SER A 278 -15.12 -8.79 -4.03
C SER A 278 -13.93 -8.13 -4.73
N ASN A 279 -13.78 -8.29 -6.05
CA ASN A 279 -12.73 -7.65 -6.84
C ASN A 279 -12.98 -6.15 -7.03
N PHE A 280 -14.25 -5.71 -7.07
CA PHE A 280 -14.56 -4.29 -6.99
C PHE A 280 -14.03 -3.70 -5.68
N ILE A 281 -14.30 -4.36 -4.55
CA ILE A 281 -13.86 -3.91 -3.22
C ILE A 281 -12.32 -3.82 -3.18
N ARG A 282 -11.61 -4.84 -3.66
CA ARG A 282 -10.14 -4.84 -3.72
C ARG A 282 -9.60 -3.66 -4.54
N LEU A 283 -10.19 -3.39 -5.70
CA LEU A 283 -9.76 -2.29 -6.57
C LEU A 283 -10.10 -0.92 -5.98
N PHE A 284 -11.29 -0.77 -5.39
CA PHE A 284 -11.70 0.41 -4.65
C PHE A 284 -10.70 0.72 -3.53
N LEU A 285 -10.33 -0.29 -2.73
CA LEU A 285 -9.31 -0.17 -1.67
C LEU A 285 -7.91 0.09 -2.23
N ALA A 286 -7.56 -0.42 -3.41
CA ALA A 286 -6.30 -0.06 -4.05
C ALA A 286 -6.25 1.44 -4.41
N ILE A 287 -7.38 2.02 -4.84
CA ILE A 287 -7.49 3.47 -5.11
C ILE A 287 -7.33 4.30 -3.83
N THR A 288 -7.77 3.81 -2.67
CA THR A 288 -7.59 4.54 -1.40
C THR A 288 -6.12 4.76 -1.04
N HIS A 289 -5.21 3.88 -1.50
CA HIS A 289 -3.77 4.06 -1.32
C HIS A 289 -3.23 5.26 -2.12
N ILE A 290 -3.81 5.56 -3.29
CA ILE A 290 -3.48 6.77 -4.05
C ILE A 290 -3.81 8.00 -3.22
N THR A 291 -5.00 8.05 -2.62
CA THR A 291 -5.40 9.18 -1.76
C THR A 291 -4.63 9.27 -0.45
N PHE A 292 -4.23 8.12 0.13
CA PHE A 292 -3.37 8.10 1.31
C PHE A 292 -2.02 8.75 1.00
N ILE A 293 -1.36 8.32 -0.09
CA ILE A 293 -0.07 8.89 -0.50
C ILE A 293 -0.24 10.36 -0.88
N GLU A 294 -1.29 10.73 -1.60
CA GLU A 294 -1.57 12.13 -1.92
C GLU A 294 -1.71 12.99 -0.65
N GLY A 295 -2.40 12.50 0.39
CA GLY A 295 -2.56 13.19 1.66
C GLY A 295 -1.26 13.39 2.44
N LEU A 296 -0.22 12.60 2.18
CA LEU A 296 1.12 12.87 2.73
C LEU A 296 1.73 14.15 2.15
N TYR A 297 1.35 14.54 0.94
CA TYR A 297 1.91 15.69 0.21
C TYR A 297 0.92 16.85 0.05
N ASN A 298 -0.32 16.72 0.53
CA ASN A 298 -1.38 17.70 0.35
C ASN A 298 -2.20 17.89 1.64
N GLU A 299 -2.30 19.12 2.14
CA GLU A 299 -2.97 19.46 3.39
C GLU A 299 -4.50 19.22 3.37
N GLY A 300 -5.10 19.04 2.18
CA GLY A 300 -6.55 18.85 2.02
C GLY A 300 -7.07 17.43 2.26
N LEU A 301 -6.20 16.43 2.41
CA LEU A 301 -6.57 15.02 2.57
C LEU A 301 -6.03 14.44 3.88
N SER A 302 -6.92 13.93 4.71
CA SER A 302 -6.52 13.20 5.92
C SER A 302 -5.87 11.87 5.55
N VAL A 303 -4.81 11.50 6.26
CA VAL A 303 -4.20 10.16 6.19
C VAL A 303 -4.80 9.16 7.19
N PHE A 304 -5.69 9.65 8.05
CA PHE A 304 -6.43 8.86 9.04
C PHE A 304 -7.89 8.75 8.66
N TRP A 305 -8.51 7.62 9.00
CA TRP A 305 -9.94 7.40 8.84
C TRP A 305 -10.75 8.35 9.74
N PRO A 306 -11.59 9.23 9.17
CA PRO A 306 -12.37 10.20 9.93
C PRO A 306 -13.66 9.62 10.52
N GLY A 307 -14.02 8.39 10.16
CA GLY A 307 -15.36 7.86 10.41
C GLY A 307 -16.41 8.44 9.47
N SER A 308 -17.60 7.85 9.49
CA SER A 308 -18.76 8.28 8.71
C SER A 308 -19.56 9.34 9.45
N ASP A 309 -20.04 10.37 8.74
CA ASP A 309 -20.95 11.40 9.27
C ASP A 309 -22.35 11.31 8.64
N ALA A 310 -23.19 12.33 8.86
CA ALA A 310 -24.57 12.36 8.37
C ALA A 310 -24.66 12.38 6.83
N ASP A 311 -23.74 13.07 6.15
CA ASP A 311 -23.73 13.14 4.68
C ASP A 311 -23.31 11.80 4.09
N ASP A 312 -22.32 11.14 4.70
CA ASP A 312 -21.91 9.77 4.33
C ASP A 312 -23.04 8.75 4.56
N GLN A 313 -23.80 8.90 5.65
CA GLN A 313 -24.95 8.05 5.94
C GLN A 313 -26.08 8.27 4.93
N ALA A 314 -26.34 9.50 4.52
CA ALA A 314 -27.36 9.81 3.52
C ALA A 314 -27.02 9.15 2.17
N LEU A 315 -25.77 9.26 1.73
CA LEU A 315 -25.31 8.57 0.51
C LEU A 315 -25.28 7.04 0.69
N GLY A 316 -24.97 6.54 1.88
CA GLY A 316 -25.03 5.12 2.22
C GLY A 316 -26.46 4.56 2.12
N VAL A 317 -27.47 5.33 2.56
CA VAL A 317 -28.90 4.99 2.39
C VAL A 317 -29.27 4.91 0.91
N TYR A 318 -28.75 5.83 0.08
CA TYR A 318 -28.95 5.79 -1.36
C TYR A 318 -28.40 4.49 -1.98
N PHE A 319 -27.15 4.12 -1.68
CA PHE A 319 -26.56 2.87 -2.18
C PHE A 319 -27.29 1.62 -1.67
N ARG A 320 -27.73 1.61 -0.40
CA ARG A 320 -28.59 0.53 0.13
C ARG A 320 -29.92 0.42 -0.63
N ALA A 321 -30.50 1.56 -1.00
CA ALA A 321 -31.73 1.57 -1.78
C ALA A 321 -31.50 1.03 -3.20
N LEU A 322 -30.38 1.41 -3.85
CA LEU A 322 -29.99 0.84 -5.14
C LEU A 322 -29.84 -0.68 -5.05
N GLU A 323 -29.12 -1.19 -4.07
CA GLU A 323 -28.90 -2.63 -3.89
C GLU A 323 -30.19 -3.40 -3.61
N SER A 324 -30.98 -2.94 -2.64
CA SER A 324 -32.17 -3.67 -2.20
C SER A 324 -33.34 -3.57 -3.17
N LYS A 325 -33.58 -2.39 -3.77
CA LYS A 325 -34.74 -2.14 -4.64
C LYS A 325 -34.47 -2.49 -6.11
N ILE A 326 -33.22 -2.40 -6.57
CA ILE A 326 -32.89 -2.58 -7.99
C ILE A 326 -31.86 -3.70 -8.17
N GLY A 327 -30.69 -3.62 -7.53
CA GLY A 327 -29.57 -4.53 -7.75
C GLY A 327 -29.93 -5.99 -7.49
N THR A 328 -30.51 -6.30 -6.32
CA THR A 328 -30.92 -7.65 -5.94
C THR A 328 -32.03 -8.22 -6.84
N PRO A 329 -33.14 -7.50 -7.11
CA PRO A 329 -34.13 -7.93 -8.10
C PRO A 329 -33.53 -8.14 -9.49
N ARG A 330 -32.70 -7.21 -9.95
CA ARG A 330 -32.02 -7.28 -11.25
C ARG A 330 -31.14 -8.52 -11.35
N LYS A 331 -30.33 -8.82 -10.33
CA LYS A 331 -29.47 -10.01 -10.28
C LYS A 331 -30.29 -11.30 -10.48
N LYS A 332 -31.44 -11.40 -9.81
CA LYS A 332 -32.37 -12.54 -9.96
C LYS A 332 -32.97 -12.62 -11.37
N LEU A 333 -33.40 -11.48 -11.92
CA LEU A 333 -33.93 -11.41 -13.28
C LEU A 333 -32.89 -11.84 -14.32
N VAL A 334 -31.70 -11.25 -14.29
CA VAL A 334 -30.58 -11.57 -15.19
C VAL A 334 -30.23 -13.06 -15.13
N ALA A 335 -30.20 -13.66 -13.93
CA ALA A 335 -30.00 -15.09 -13.75
C ALA A 335 -31.12 -15.93 -14.38
N SER A 336 -32.39 -15.53 -14.20
CA SER A 336 -33.54 -16.21 -14.81
C SER A 336 -33.54 -16.15 -16.35
N LEU A 337 -32.90 -15.13 -16.92
CA LEU A 337 -32.71 -14.97 -18.36
C LEU A 337 -31.47 -15.72 -18.90
N GLY A 338 -30.72 -16.42 -18.05
CA GLY A 338 -29.51 -17.17 -18.44
C GLY A 338 -28.25 -16.30 -18.62
N PHE A 339 -28.31 -15.01 -18.29
CA PHE A 339 -27.17 -14.08 -18.38
C PHE A 339 -26.34 -14.00 -17.07
N GLY A 340 -26.61 -14.87 -16.09
CA GLY A 340 -25.81 -15.03 -14.87
C GLY A 340 -24.88 -16.22 -14.98
N SER A 341 -23.58 -16.01 -14.79
CA SER A 341 -22.56 -17.05 -14.86
C SER A 341 -22.89 -18.24 -13.95
N SER A 342 -23.04 -19.42 -14.56
CA SER A 342 -23.25 -20.74 -13.95
C SER A 342 -22.01 -21.31 -13.22
N HIS A 343 -21.10 -20.46 -12.72
CA HIS A 343 -19.77 -20.89 -12.27
C HIS A 343 -19.26 -20.20 -10.97
N VAL A 344 -20.15 -19.69 -10.11
CA VAL A 344 -19.70 -18.98 -8.88
C VAL A 344 -19.67 -19.87 -7.62
N ASP A 345 -20.13 -21.13 -7.69
CA ASP A 345 -20.17 -22.05 -6.54
C ASP A 345 -19.28 -23.29 -6.72
N ALA A 346 -17.97 -23.09 -6.93
CA ALA A 346 -16.97 -24.16 -6.79
C ALA A 346 -15.69 -23.66 -6.10
#